data_AF-A0A524CHP1-F1
#
_entry.id   AF-A0A524CHP1-F1
#
_cell.length_a   1.000
_cell.length_b   1.000
_cell.length_c   1.000
_cell.angle_alpha   90.00
_cell.angle_beta   90.00
_cell.angle_gamma   90.00
#
_symmetry.space_group_name_H-M   'P 1'
#
loop_
_entity.id
_entity.type
_entity.pdbx_description
1 polymer ?
#
loop_
_entity_poly.entity_id
_entity_poly.type
_entity_poly.pdbx_seq_one_letter_code
_entity_poly.pdbx_strand_id
1 'polypeptide(L)' 'MAKKKKAAAKKSEGYIAKAPIRRLMKREGADLVAAEALDKLISFLESKAAEATKEAIKVCKADKRKGILA' A
#
# COMPACT_ATOMS: atom_id res chain seq x y z
N MET A 1 -24.50 -31.15 -6.49
CA MET A 1 -24.40 -30.09 -5.48
C MET A 1 -23.37 -29.05 -5.93
N ALA A 2 -23.82 -27.92 -6.47
CA ALA A 2 -22.94 -26.91 -7.05
C ALA A 2 -22.25 -26.08 -5.95
N LYS A 3 -20.90 -26.06 -5.94
CA LYS A 3 -20.10 -25.24 -5.02
C LYS A 3 -20.38 -23.76 -5.24
N LYS A 4 -21.02 -23.12 -4.26
CA LYS A 4 -21.26 -21.67 -4.22
C LYS A 4 -19.91 -20.94 -4.20
N LYS A 5 -19.57 -20.25 -5.29
CA LYS A 5 -18.35 -19.46 -5.45
C LYS A 5 -18.40 -18.30 -4.45
N LYS A 6 -17.53 -18.31 -3.43
CA LYS A 6 -17.41 -17.21 -2.44
C LYS A 6 -17.16 -15.89 -3.18
N ALA A 7 -17.96 -14.87 -2.89
CA ALA A 7 -17.86 -13.54 -3.47
C ALA A 7 -16.45 -12.97 -3.29
N ALA A 8 -15.94 -12.34 -4.35
CA ALA A 8 -14.62 -11.72 -4.37
C ALA A 8 -14.49 -10.71 -3.22
N ALA A 9 -13.44 -10.87 -2.41
CA ALA A 9 -13.16 -9.96 -1.30
C ALA A 9 -13.10 -8.52 -1.80
N LYS A 10 -13.85 -7.64 -1.12
CA LYS A 10 -13.93 -6.19 -1.33
C LYS A 10 -12.51 -5.65 -1.57
N LYS A 11 -12.25 -5.08 -2.76
CA LYS A 11 -10.99 -4.39 -3.06
C LYS A 11 -10.85 -3.29 -2.02
N SER A 12 -9.89 -3.42 -1.10
CA SER A 12 -9.48 -2.31 -0.25
C SER A 12 -8.99 -1.20 -1.18
N GLU A 13 -9.57 -0.02 -1.07
CA GLU A 13 -9.23 1.23 -1.80
C GLU A 13 -7.83 1.77 -1.44
N GLY A 14 -6.89 0.89 -1.10
CA GLY A 14 -5.51 1.25 -0.82
C GLY A 14 -4.72 1.42 -2.12
N TYR A 15 -3.83 2.40 -2.14
CA TYR A 15 -2.80 2.56 -3.17
C TYR A 15 -1.81 1.38 -3.17
N ILE A 16 -1.73 0.64 -2.06
CA ILE A 16 -0.84 -0.51 -1.91
C ILE A 16 -1.64 -1.82 -1.83
N ALA A 17 -1.31 -2.77 -2.72
CA ALA A 17 -1.96 -4.07 -2.74
C ALA A 17 -1.50 -4.99 -1.59
N LYS A 18 -2.45 -5.72 -1.00
CA LYS A 18 -2.19 -6.66 0.11
C LYS A 18 -1.28 -7.82 -0.26
N ALA A 19 -1.39 -8.35 -1.47
CA ALA A 19 -0.67 -9.56 -1.89
C ALA A 19 0.86 -9.36 -2.02
N PRO A 20 1.37 -8.28 -2.63
CA PRO A 20 2.80 -7.94 -2.59
C PRO A 20 3.36 -7.82 -1.18
N ILE A 21 2.68 -7.08 -0.29
CA ILE A 21 3.12 -6.88 1.10
C ILE A 21 3.14 -8.22 1.87
N ARG A 22 2.11 -9.05 1.70
CA ARG A 22 2.09 -10.40 2.31
C ARG A 22 3.26 -11.27 1.83
N ARG A 23 3.62 -11.18 0.55
CA ARG A 23 4.77 -11.91 -0.02
C ARG A 23 6.09 -11.39 0.57
N LEU A 24 6.22 -10.07 0.73
CA LEU A 24 7.36 -9.45 1.40
C LEU A 24 7.48 -9.96 2.85
N MET A 25 6.42 -9.86 3.65
CA MET A 25 6.44 -10.29 5.05
C MET A 25 6.82 -11.77 5.21
N LYS A 26 6.31 -12.64 4.32
CA LYS A 26 6.69 -14.06 4.31
C LYS A 26 8.15 -14.28 3.95
N ARG A 27 8.69 -13.49 3.02
CA ARG A 27 10.11 -13.56 2.63
C ARG A 27 11.02 -13.12 3.76
N GLU A 28 10.60 -12.14 4.55
CA GLU A 28 11.32 -11.67 5.75
C GLU A 28 11.20 -12.63 6.95
N GLY A 29 10.49 -13.77 6.80
CA GLY A 29 10.40 -14.82 7.83
C GLY A 29 9.09 -14.85 8.61
N ALA A 30 8.06 -14.09 8.22
CA ALA A 30 6.74 -14.20 8.85
C ALA A 30 5.93 -15.37 8.28
N ASP A 31 5.89 -16.50 8.99
CA ASP A 31 5.09 -17.67 8.57
C ASP A 31 3.58 -17.38 8.54
N LEU A 32 3.09 -16.74 9.60
CA LEU A 32 1.71 -16.32 9.78
C LEU A 32 1.62 -14.79 9.83
N VAL A 33 0.89 -14.23 8.87
CA VAL A 33 0.64 -12.79 8.79
C VAL A 33 -0.85 -12.57 9.04
N ALA A 34 -1.18 -11.93 10.16
CA ALA A 34 -2.53 -11.52 10.48
C ALA A 34 -3.01 -10.43 9.50
N ALA A 35 -4.29 -10.47 9.14
CA ALA A 35 -4.88 -9.49 8.23
C ALA A 35 -4.77 -8.06 8.79
N GLU A 36 -4.98 -7.89 10.10
CA GLU A 36 -4.88 -6.59 10.77
C GLU A 36 -3.46 -6.01 10.76
N ALA A 37 -2.44 -6.86 10.94
CA ALA A 37 -1.04 -6.42 10.88
C ALA A 37 -0.69 -5.93 9.46
N LEU A 38 -1.21 -6.62 8.46
CA LEU A 38 -1.02 -6.26 7.07
C LEU A 38 -1.76 -4.96 6.71
N ASP A 39 -2.99 -4.79 7.20
CA ASP A 39 -3.75 -3.55 7.03
C ASP A 39 -3.06 -2.36 7.72
N LYS A 40 -2.57 -2.52 8.96
CA LYS A 40 -1.80 -1.47 9.65
C LYS A 40 -0.52 -1.07 8.90
N LEU A 41 0.21 -2.06 8.36
CA LEU A 41 1.41 -1.79 7.59
C LEU A 41 1.10 -1.03 6.30
N ILE A 42 0.02 -1.39 5.60
CA ILE A 42 -0.43 -0.68 4.41
C ILE A 42 -0.80 0.76 4.75
N SER A 43 -1.61 0.98 5.79
CA SER A 43 -1.99 2.34 6.19
C SER A 43 -0.79 3.20 6.58
N PHE A 44 0.21 2.62 7.25
CA PHE A 44 1.44 3.32 7.59
C PHE A 44 2.24 3.72 6.34
N LEU A 45 2.42 2.80 5.40
CA LEU A 45 3.15 3.05 4.15
C LEU A 45 2.42 4.06 3.27
N GLU A 46 1.09 4.00 3.18
CA GLU A 46 0.28 4.97 2.44
C GLU A 46 0.37 6.36 3.04
N SER A 47 0.33 6.47 4.37
CA SER A 47 0.49 7.75 5.07
C SER A 47 1.86 8.36 4.76
N LYS A 48 2.93 7.57 4.86
CA LYS A 48 4.30 8.01 4.56
C LYS A 48 4.49 8.38 3.09
N ALA A 49 3.94 7.59 2.17
CA ALA A 49 3.98 7.89 0.74
C ALA A 49 3.24 9.20 0.42
N ALA A 50 2.08 9.43 1.02
CA ALA A 50 1.32 10.66 0.84
C ALA A 50 2.03 11.90 1.41
N GLU A 51 2.65 11.78 2.59
CA GLU A 51 3.49 12.83 3.18
C GLU A 51 4.67 13.17 2.26
N ALA A 52 5.47 12.17 1.86
CA ALA A 52 6.62 12.37 0.99
C ALA A 52 6.23 12.98 -0.36
N THR A 53 5.11 12.53 -0.95
CA THR A 53 4.62 13.09 -2.22
C THR A 53 4.18 14.54 -2.06
N LYS A 54 3.50 14.89 -0.95
CA LYS A 54 3.11 16.28 -0.67
C LYS A 54 4.33 17.18 -0.51
N GLU A 55 5.37 16.72 0.19
CA GLU A 55 6.62 17.46 0.34
C GLU A 55 7.35 17.61 -1.00
N ALA A 56 7.48 16.54 -1.78
CA ALA A 56 8.08 16.60 -3.11
C ALA A 56 7.33 17.58 -4.03
N ILE A 57 6.00 17.61 -3.99
CA ILE A 57 5.19 18.58 -4.75
C ILE A 57 5.47 20.01 -4.28
N LYS A 58 5.60 20.26 -2.96
CA LYS A 58 5.92 21.61 -2.45
C LYS A 58 7.29 22.07 -2.96
N VAL A 59 8.30 21.20 -2.89
CA VAL A 59 9.64 21.49 -3.40
C VAL A 59 9.61 21.78 -4.90
N CYS A 60 8.95 20.93 -5.69
CA CYS A 60 8.86 21.12 -7.14
C CYS A 60 8.10 22.40 -7.53
N LYS A 61 7.04 22.75 -6.77
CA LYS A 61 6.33 24.03 -6.94
C LYS A 61 7.21 25.23 -6.61
N ALA A 62 8.01 25.15 -5.55
CA ALA A 62 8.98 26.20 -5.21
C ALA A 62 10.02 26.38 -6.33
N ASP A 63 10.42 25.27 -6.96
CA ASP A 63 11.34 25.22 -8.10
C ASP A 63 10.68 25.58 -9.45
N LYS A 64 9.38 25.95 -9.46
CA LYS A 64 8.56 26.21 -10.66
C LYS A 64 8.52 25.05 -11.67
N ARG A 65 8.89 23.83 -11.26
CA ARG A 65 8.87 22.64 -12.12
C ARG A 65 7.51 21.96 -12.05
N LYS A 66 7.04 21.47 -13.20
CA LYS A 66 5.75 20.76 -13.32
C LYS A 66 5.83 19.26 -12.99
N GLY A 67 7.04 18.72 -12.81
CA GLY A 67 7.27 17.29 -12.57
C GLY A 67 8.06 17.05 -11.28
N ILE A 68 7.73 15.95 -10.60
CA ILE A 68 8.49 15.44 -9.46
C ILE A 68 9.74 14.74 -10.02
N LEU A 69 10.92 15.25 -9.66
CA LEU A 69 12.22 14.72 -10.08
C LEU A 69 12.92 14.10 -8.86
N ALA A 70 13.69 13.05 -9.11
CA ALA A 70 14.42 12.28 -8.10
C ALA A 70 15.70 12.99 -7.62
#